data_AF-A0A1I8HXH1-F1
#
_entry.id   AF-A0A1I8HXH1-F1
#
_cell.length_a   1.000
_cell.length_b   1.000
_cell.length_c   1.000
_cell.angle_alpha   90.00
_cell.angle_beta   90.00
_cell.angle_gamma   90.00
#
_symmetry.space_group_name_H-M   'P 1'
#
loop_
_entity.id
_entity.type
_entity.pdbx_description
1 polymer ?
#
loop_
_entity_poly.entity_id
_entity_poly.type
_entity_poly.pdbx_seq_one_letter_code
_entity_poly.pdbx_strand_id
1 'polypeptide(L)'
;DPLPLVVGQQQGQGPPPLPPTQLVRNKKAHSRHCSGPSQPQGSRNLRASDLIAELLNAAEKSAEVARAIRREETLFQLLIEEKTGDDKGKRFGFDFKTLADVLIQEMIRHDLEKKFSGMGKRVTGEENNKFTNIVGESVTVEIKDNKKKTMSTLMKILSGNDRAAGVLSELVHQDVTVPRPAELQKFESIQLDKKTIGVWVDPIDGTAEYITGNRDPEFRPGENISQNGLPNVTVLIGVYEKATGLPIIGVINQPFFQTTDGKAWTGRMVWGACIGDVRATCLPMARSEPLLAEGDKHAVLTSMSDCKKLGTYLCENFEVLTAPGAGYKLLCVIDRLCSAYVLSKDNTYRWDTCAPHAILRAMGGGVVKHKQTLSADFKAKRDQSVRELQITYHKAEPKAAGSNAWCNMQGVIAYCDEEVLMKLAESLTRK
;
A
#
# COMPACT_ATOMS: atom_id res chain seq x y z
N ASP A 1 53.20 36.55 -22.96
CA ASP A 1 51.78 36.94 -23.07
C ASP A 1 51.06 36.04 -24.05
N PRO A 2 49.92 35.44 -23.67
CA PRO A 2 48.80 36.16 -23.04
C PRO A 2 48.27 35.56 -21.72
N LEU A 3 47.60 36.40 -20.93
CA LEU A 3 46.80 36.04 -19.75
C LEU A 3 45.31 35.88 -20.14
N PRO A 4 44.58 34.88 -19.60
CA PRO A 4 43.13 34.73 -19.79
C PRO A 4 42.29 35.27 -18.62
N LEU A 5 41.05 35.67 -18.95
CA LEU A 5 40.00 36.15 -18.06
C LEU A 5 39.44 35.05 -17.13
N VAL A 6 39.24 35.43 -15.87
CA VAL A 6 38.56 34.65 -14.82
C VAL A 6 37.06 34.95 -14.85
N VAL A 7 36.22 33.91 -14.97
CA VAL A 7 34.79 33.98 -14.67
C VAL A 7 34.52 33.00 -13.53
N GLY A 8 34.14 33.53 -12.36
CA GLY A 8 33.78 32.74 -11.20
C GLY A 8 32.38 32.14 -11.34
N GLN A 9 32.27 30.81 -11.27
CA GLN A 9 31.02 30.09 -11.05
C GLN A 9 30.84 29.84 -9.54
N GLN A 10 29.77 30.37 -8.96
CA GLN A 10 29.25 29.89 -7.67
C GLN A 10 28.39 28.64 -7.95
N GLN A 11 28.87 27.48 -7.48
CA GLN A 11 28.07 26.25 -7.42
C GLN A 11 27.23 26.26 -6.14
N GLY A 12 25.91 26.34 -6.28
CA GLY A 12 24.97 26.00 -5.21
C GLY A 12 24.93 24.48 -5.03
N GLN A 13 25.29 24.00 -3.86
CA GLN A 13 25.19 22.59 -3.48
C GLN A 13 23.72 22.22 -3.22
N GLY A 14 23.18 21.28 -4.00
CA GLY A 14 21.94 20.58 -3.65
C GLY A 14 22.15 19.57 -2.51
N PRO A 15 21.07 19.13 -1.83
CA PRO A 15 21.18 18.20 -0.72
C PRO A 15 21.66 16.81 -1.20
N PRO A 16 22.38 16.05 -0.34
CA PRO A 16 22.97 14.77 -0.74
C PRO A 16 21.91 13.67 -0.92
N PRO A 17 22.13 12.71 -1.83
CA PRO A 17 21.25 11.56 -2.01
C PRO A 17 21.30 10.61 -0.81
N LEU A 18 20.15 10.03 -0.46
CA LEU A 18 20.02 8.99 0.57
C LEU A 18 20.80 7.72 0.17
N PRO A 19 21.44 7.02 1.12
CA PRO A 19 22.28 5.87 0.80
C PRO A 19 21.44 4.63 0.43
N PRO A 20 21.93 3.77 -0.48
CA PRO A 20 21.27 2.52 -0.84
C PRO A 20 21.27 1.51 0.32
N THR A 21 20.12 0.88 0.55
CA THR A 21 19.90 -0.14 1.57
C THR A 21 20.77 -1.37 1.30
N GLN A 22 21.82 -1.58 2.10
CA GLN A 22 22.60 -2.83 2.06
C GLN A 22 21.97 -3.89 2.97
N LEU A 23 21.63 -5.05 2.39
CA LEU A 23 21.23 -6.26 3.12
C LEU A 23 22.46 -6.83 3.87
N VAL A 24 22.44 -6.80 5.20
CA VAL A 24 23.45 -7.47 6.03
C VAL A 24 23.01 -8.92 6.30
N ARG A 25 23.75 -9.89 5.76
CA ARG A 25 23.60 -11.33 6.08
C ARG A 25 24.39 -11.66 7.35
N ASN A 26 23.72 -11.91 8.47
CA ASN A 26 24.38 -12.39 9.70
C ASN A 26 24.28 -13.91 9.86
N LYS A 27 25.44 -14.56 10.00
CA LYS A 27 25.60 -15.96 10.42
C LYS A 27 25.48 -16.07 11.95
N LYS A 28 24.68 -17.02 12.44
CA LYS A 28 24.42 -17.28 13.86
C LYS A 28 25.64 -17.86 14.60
N ALA A 29 25.89 -17.39 15.81
CA ALA A 29 26.62 -18.11 16.85
C ALA A 29 25.64 -18.63 17.91
N HIS A 30 25.82 -19.88 18.35
CA HIS A 30 24.98 -20.55 19.35
C HIS A 30 25.56 -20.37 20.76
N SER A 31 24.70 -20.02 21.72
CA SER A 31 24.90 -20.44 23.11
C SER A 31 23.56 -20.95 23.67
N ARG A 32 23.60 -22.10 24.35
CA ARG A 32 22.45 -22.81 24.91
C ARG A 32 22.23 -22.35 26.34
N HIS A 33 21.00 -21.97 26.69
CA HIS A 33 20.50 -22.01 28.06
C HIS A 33 19.14 -22.74 28.06
N CYS A 34 19.04 -23.75 28.91
CA CYS A 34 17.86 -24.57 29.11
C CYS A 34 16.88 -23.88 30.08
N SER A 35 15.62 -23.79 29.69
CA SER A 35 14.50 -23.51 30.59
C SER A 35 13.29 -24.32 30.12
N GLY A 36 12.61 -24.99 31.06
CA GLY A 36 11.52 -25.96 30.83
C GLY A 36 10.24 -25.38 30.19
N PRO A 37 9.22 -26.22 29.95
CA PRO A 37 8.11 -25.89 29.07
C PRO A 37 7.08 -24.99 29.77
N SER A 38 7.21 -23.68 29.61
CA SER A 38 6.12 -22.74 29.84
C SER A 38 5.21 -22.73 28.61
N GLN A 39 3.95 -23.14 28.76
CA GLN A 39 2.93 -22.96 27.72
C GLN A 39 2.80 -21.46 27.40
N PRO A 40 2.85 -21.04 26.12
CA PRO A 40 2.78 -19.62 25.78
C PRO A 40 1.31 -19.19 25.76
N GLN A 41 0.80 -18.70 26.90
CA GLN A 41 -0.33 -17.77 26.86
C GLN A 41 0.20 -16.44 26.32
N GLY A 42 0.14 -16.26 25.00
CA GLY A 42 0.64 -15.05 24.35
C GLY A 42 -0.05 -13.80 24.91
N SER A 43 0.75 -12.82 25.37
CA SER A 43 0.26 -11.52 25.88
C SER A 43 -0.86 -10.96 25.01
N ARG A 44 -1.97 -10.51 25.62
CA ARG A 44 -3.09 -9.88 24.90
C ARG A 44 -2.66 -8.62 24.15
N ASN A 45 -1.71 -7.89 24.72
CA ASN A 45 -1.21 -6.62 24.21
C ASN A 45 0.11 -6.79 23.46
N LEU A 46 0.35 -5.93 22.48
CA LEU A 46 1.63 -5.76 21.81
C LEU A 46 2.05 -4.29 21.83
N ARG A 47 3.35 -4.02 21.74
CA ARG A 47 3.86 -2.65 21.56
C ARG A 47 3.60 -2.18 20.13
N ALA A 48 3.05 -0.99 19.97
CA ALA A 48 2.81 -0.40 18.65
C ALA A 48 4.10 -0.31 17.83
N SER A 49 5.23 0.05 18.45
CA SER A 49 6.53 0.09 17.76
C SER A 49 7.01 -1.27 17.26
N ASP A 50 6.65 -2.38 17.93
CA ASP A 50 6.99 -3.73 17.48
C ASP A 50 6.10 -4.16 16.32
N LEU A 51 4.80 -3.81 16.36
CA LEU A 51 3.90 -4.08 15.24
C LEU A 51 4.30 -3.30 13.99
N ILE A 52 4.60 -2.00 14.12
CA ILE A 52 5.07 -1.19 12.97
C ILE A 52 6.30 -1.84 12.35
N ALA A 53 7.31 -2.19 13.15
CA ALA A 53 8.53 -2.83 12.65
C ALA A 53 8.26 -4.15 11.91
N GLU A 54 7.36 -4.99 12.42
CA GLU A 54 7.00 -6.25 11.76
C GLU A 54 6.23 -6.01 10.45
N LEU A 55 5.37 -4.99 10.38
CA LEU A 55 4.68 -4.62 9.15
C LEU A 55 5.65 -4.11 8.08
N LEU A 56 6.71 -3.37 8.47
CA LEU A 56 7.78 -2.97 7.54
C LEU A 56 8.51 -4.21 7.00
N ASN A 57 8.88 -5.16 7.86
CA ASN A 57 9.50 -6.42 7.42
C ASN A 57 8.60 -7.20 6.45
N ALA A 58 7.31 -7.32 6.78
CA ALA A 58 6.34 -8.02 5.97
C ALA A 58 6.18 -7.34 4.59
N ALA A 59 6.08 -6.01 4.55
CA ALA A 59 5.94 -5.26 3.30
C ALA A 59 7.18 -5.38 2.40
N GLU A 60 8.41 -5.35 2.97
CA GLU A 60 9.63 -5.56 2.17
C GLU A 60 9.73 -6.99 1.66
N LYS A 61 9.39 -7.98 2.50
CA LYS A 61 9.35 -9.37 2.08
C LYS A 61 8.35 -9.59 0.95
N SER A 62 7.17 -8.95 1.00
CA SER A 62 6.18 -8.97 -0.09
C SER A 62 6.74 -8.40 -1.38
N ALA A 63 7.47 -7.29 -1.30
CA ALA A 63 8.10 -6.66 -2.45
C ALA A 63 9.19 -7.54 -3.07
N GLU A 64 10.00 -8.21 -2.25
CA GLU A 64 10.99 -9.19 -2.74
C GLU A 64 10.32 -10.39 -3.43
N VAL A 65 9.22 -10.91 -2.88
CA VAL A 65 8.44 -11.97 -3.53
C VAL A 65 7.89 -11.50 -4.88
N ALA A 66 7.28 -10.31 -4.94
CA ALA A 66 6.76 -9.75 -6.20
C ALA A 66 7.87 -9.54 -7.24
N ARG A 67 9.03 -8.98 -6.84
CA ARG A 67 10.20 -8.84 -7.72
C ARG A 67 10.72 -10.19 -8.21
N ALA A 68 10.85 -11.18 -7.32
CA ALA A 68 11.37 -12.50 -7.67
C ALA A 68 10.46 -13.24 -8.65
N ILE A 69 9.14 -13.17 -8.44
CA ILE A 69 8.16 -13.77 -9.35
C ILE A 69 8.27 -13.15 -10.75
N ARG A 70 8.41 -11.83 -10.85
CA ARG A 70 8.60 -11.15 -12.14
C ARG A 70 9.90 -11.47 -12.85
N ARG A 71 10.98 -11.80 -12.12
CA ARG A 71 12.27 -12.20 -12.71
C ARG A 71 12.20 -13.57 -13.39
N GLU A 72 11.23 -14.41 -13.00
CA GLU A 72 11.04 -15.76 -13.53
C GLU A 72 9.85 -15.74 -14.50
N GLU A 73 10.08 -15.41 -15.77
CA GLU A 73 9.02 -15.21 -16.78
C GLU A 73 8.14 -16.46 -16.99
N THR A 74 8.74 -17.64 -17.00
CA THR A 74 8.02 -18.92 -17.12
C THR A 74 7.20 -19.25 -15.89
N LEU A 75 7.67 -18.83 -14.71
CA LEU A 75 6.90 -18.94 -13.48
C LEU A 75 5.71 -17.99 -13.56
N PHE A 76 5.93 -16.73 -13.93
CA PHE A 76 4.90 -15.70 -13.92
C PHE A 76 3.63 -16.09 -14.69
N GLN A 77 3.77 -16.61 -15.90
CA GLN A 77 2.61 -16.99 -16.75
C GLN A 77 1.76 -18.10 -16.13
N LEU A 78 2.35 -18.98 -15.32
CA LEU A 78 1.64 -20.06 -14.62
C LEU A 78 0.85 -19.57 -13.40
N LEU A 79 1.05 -18.32 -12.98
CA LEU A 79 0.48 -17.79 -11.75
C LEU A 79 -0.76 -16.93 -11.98
N ILE A 80 -1.24 -16.74 -13.20
CA ILE A 80 -2.37 -15.86 -13.49
C ILE A 80 -3.68 -16.67 -13.54
N GLU A 81 -4.65 -16.28 -12.72
CA GLU A 81 -6.03 -16.79 -12.71
C GLU A 81 -6.98 -15.61 -12.96
N GLU A 82 -7.99 -15.76 -13.84
CA GLU A 82 -9.04 -14.74 -13.99
C GLU A 82 -10.09 -14.90 -12.87
N LYS A 83 -10.41 -13.82 -12.15
CA LYS A 83 -11.46 -13.79 -11.13
C LYS A 83 -12.83 -13.97 -11.80
N THR A 84 -13.61 -14.91 -11.26
CA THR A 84 -14.98 -15.21 -11.72
C THR A 84 -15.97 -15.17 -10.54
N GLY A 85 -17.26 -15.01 -10.83
CA GLY A 85 -18.32 -15.06 -9.81
C GLY A 85 -18.25 -13.94 -8.76
N ASP A 86 -18.53 -14.29 -7.50
CA ASP A 86 -18.63 -13.36 -6.36
C ASP A 86 -17.31 -12.69 -5.95
N ASP A 87 -16.17 -13.23 -6.42
CA ASP A 87 -14.85 -12.67 -6.19
C ASP A 87 -14.50 -11.55 -7.18
N LYS A 88 -15.26 -11.42 -8.29
CA LYS A 88 -15.04 -10.36 -9.30
C LYS A 88 -15.48 -8.99 -8.78
N GLY A 89 -14.55 -8.04 -8.76
CA GLY A 89 -14.85 -6.65 -8.40
C GLY A 89 -15.64 -5.93 -9.50
N LYS A 90 -16.18 -4.74 -9.21
CA LYS A 90 -16.84 -3.88 -10.22
C LYS A 90 -15.84 -3.20 -11.19
N ARG A 91 -14.59 -3.67 -11.26
CA ARG A 91 -13.54 -3.11 -12.12
C ARG A 91 -13.90 -3.39 -13.59
N PHE A 92 -13.73 -2.40 -14.47
CA PHE A 92 -14.00 -2.56 -15.91
C PHE A 92 -12.79 -3.25 -16.58
N GLY A 93 -12.92 -4.52 -16.96
CA GLY A 93 -11.86 -5.32 -17.61
C GLY A 93 -11.83 -6.78 -17.17
N PHE A 94 -10.83 -7.54 -17.64
CA PHE A 94 -10.44 -8.83 -17.07
C PHE A 94 -9.86 -8.58 -15.67
N ASP A 95 -10.48 -9.14 -14.63
CA ASP A 95 -10.07 -8.99 -13.23
C ASP A 95 -9.20 -10.20 -12.88
N PHE A 96 -7.91 -10.00 -12.60
CA PHE A 96 -6.97 -11.10 -12.42
C PHE A 96 -6.59 -11.25 -10.95
N LYS A 97 -6.37 -12.48 -10.55
CA LYS A 97 -5.73 -12.91 -9.31
C LYS A 97 -4.45 -13.60 -9.69
N THR A 98 -3.34 -13.30 -9.03
CA THR A 98 -2.15 -14.13 -9.18
C THR A 98 -1.92 -15.03 -7.97
N LEU A 99 -1.27 -16.19 -8.14
CA LEU A 99 -0.78 -16.95 -6.99
C LEU A 99 0.14 -16.09 -6.11
N ALA A 100 0.80 -15.08 -6.69
CA ALA A 100 1.58 -14.11 -5.94
C ALA A 100 0.72 -13.36 -4.92
N ASP A 101 -0.47 -12.90 -5.30
CA ASP A 101 -1.40 -12.20 -4.41
C ASP A 101 -1.77 -13.06 -3.19
N VAL A 102 -2.19 -14.30 -3.44
CA VAL A 102 -2.55 -15.24 -2.36
C VAL A 102 -1.36 -15.56 -1.48
N LEU A 103 -0.21 -15.82 -2.10
CA LEU A 103 1.00 -16.22 -1.40
C LEU A 103 1.50 -15.09 -0.50
N ILE A 104 1.51 -13.85 -0.99
CA ILE A 104 1.92 -12.66 -0.25
C ILE A 104 0.96 -12.42 0.92
N GLN A 105 -0.36 -12.49 0.69
CA GLN A 105 -1.34 -12.26 1.75
C GLN A 105 -1.22 -13.32 2.86
N GLU A 106 -1.09 -14.61 2.50
CA GLU A 106 -0.92 -15.69 3.47
C GLU A 106 0.45 -15.67 4.15
N MET A 107 1.49 -15.17 3.49
CA MET A 107 2.79 -14.91 4.10
C MET A 107 2.72 -13.81 5.16
N ILE A 108 2.07 -12.68 4.86
CA ILE A 108 1.84 -11.61 5.86
C ILE A 108 1.03 -12.16 7.05
N ARG A 109 -0.02 -12.94 6.78
CA ARG A 109 -0.83 -13.60 7.82
C ARG A 109 0.03 -14.51 8.72
N HIS A 110 0.85 -15.35 8.11
CA HIS A 110 1.72 -16.30 8.81
C HIS A 110 2.78 -15.59 9.66
N ASP A 111 3.46 -14.59 9.10
CA ASP A 111 4.55 -13.88 9.79
C ASP A 111 4.02 -13.07 10.98
N LEU A 112 2.86 -12.42 10.83
CA LEU A 112 2.19 -11.73 11.94
C LEU A 112 1.70 -12.72 13.02
N GLU A 113 1.18 -13.89 12.66
CA GLU A 113 0.81 -14.92 13.65
C GLU A 113 2.03 -15.47 14.40
N LYS A 114 3.11 -15.75 13.67
CA LYS A 114 4.39 -16.22 14.22
C LYS A 114 4.98 -15.21 15.21
N LYS A 115 4.91 -13.91 14.89
CA LYS A 115 5.43 -12.84 15.75
C LYS A 115 4.50 -12.51 16.92
N PHE A 116 3.20 -12.43 16.65
CA PHE A 116 2.19 -11.97 17.59
C PHE A 116 0.98 -12.92 17.57
N SER A 117 1.06 -14.02 18.30
CA SER A 117 0.00 -15.04 18.30
C SER A 117 -1.42 -14.46 18.41
N GLY A 118 -2.30 -14.88 17.52
CA GLY A 118 -3.65 -14.38 17.31
C GLY A 118 -3.79 -13.28 16.27
N MET A 119 -2.69 -12.64 15.82
CA MET A 119 -2.73 -11.59 14.80
C MET A 119 -3.06 -12.12 13.40
N GLY A 120 -2.75 -13.37 13.07
CA GLY A 120 -3.11 -13.94 11.77
C GLY A 120 -4.62 -13.94 11.54
N LYS A 121 -5.42 -14.07 12.61
CA LYS A 121 -6.90 -13.97 12.57
C LYS A 121 -7.41 -12.54 12.39
N ARG A 122 -6.53 -11.54 12.43
CA ARG A 122 -6.85 -10.12 12.24
C ARG A 122 -6.56 -9.65 10.82
N VAL A 123 -5.84 -10.46 10.03
CA VAL A 123 -5.54 -10.17 8.63
C VAL A 123 -6.74 -10.52 7.75
N THR A 124 -7.25 -9.51 7.07
CA THR A 124 -8.21 -9.58 5.98
C THR A 124 -7.59 -8.89 4.76
N GLY A 125 -8.08 -9.19 3.56
CA GLY A 125 -7.52 -8.59 2.36
C GLY A 125 -8.35 -8.88 1.12
N GLU A 126 -7.81 -8.50 -0.05
CA GLU A 126 -8.45 -8.69 -1.35
C GLU A 126 -8.69 -10.16 -1.66
N GLU A 127 -7.74 -11.03 -1.32
CA GLU A 127 -7.74 -12.41 -1.81
C GLU A 127 -8.33 -13.42 -0.84
N ASN A 128 -9.07 -14.38 -1.38
CA ASN A 128 -9.30 -15.65 -0.68
C ASN A 128 -8.03 -16.52 -0.74
N ASN A 129 -7.91 -17.47 0.19
CA ASN A 129 -6.74 -18.36 0.30
C ASN A 129 -6.84 -19.62 -0.59
N LYS A 130 -7.74 -19.63 -1.59
CA LYS A 130 -7.86 -20.74 -2.54
C LYS A 130 -7.28 -20.32 -3.89
N PHE A 131 -6.71 -21.27 -4.61
CA PHE A 131 -6.20 -21.07 -5.96
C PHE A 131 -6.58 -22.28 -6.81
N THR A 132 -7.07 -22.03 -8.02
CA THR A 132 -7.42 -23.11 -8.96
C THR A 132 -6.24 -23.35 -9.89
N ASN A 133 -5.64 -24.52 -9.84
CA ASN A 133 -4.52 -24.85 -10.72
C ASN A 133 -4.99 -25.14 -12.16
N ILE A 134 -4.02 -25.33 -13.07
CA ILE A 134 -4.30 -25.55 -14.51
C ILE A 134 -5.08 -26.85 -14.81
N VAL A 135 -5.19 -27.78 -13.85
CA VAL A 135 -6.00 -29.01 -13.98
C VAL A 135 -7.39 -28.88 -13.35
N GLY A 136 -7.75 -27.68 -12.87
CA GLY A 136 -9.07 -27.38 -12.29
C GLY A 136 -9.23 -27.77 -10.82
N GLU A 137 -8.15 -28.20 -10.14
CA GLU A 137 -8.18 -28.52 -8.72
C GLU A 137 -8.06 -27.24 -7.88
N SER A 138 -9.01 -27.02 -6.98
CA SER A 138 -8.96 -25.92 -6.01
C SER A 138 -8.12 -26.31 -4.81
N VAL A 139 -6.98 -25.65 -4.64
CA VAL A 139 -6.03 -25.91 -3.54
C VAL A 139 -6.02 -24.73 -2.58
N THR A 140 -6.02 -25.02 -1.27
CA THR A 140 -5.84 -23.99 -0.25
C THR A 140 -4.35 -23.65 -0.12
N VAL A 141 -4.00 -22.40 -0.38
CA VAL A 141 -2.65 -21.86 -0.20
C VAL A 141 -2.44 -21.58 1.28
N GLU A 142 -1.40 -22.16 1.86
CA GLU A 142 -1.05 -21.96 3.27
C GLU A 142 0.46 -22.02 3.45
N ILE A 143 1.01 -21.04 4.16
CA ILE A 143 2.40 -21.06 4.61
C ILE A 143 2.48 -21.96 5.84
N LYS A 144 3.21 -23.08 5.72
CA LYS A 144 3.40 -24.07 6.78
C LYS A 144 4.56 -23.70 7.69
N ASP A 145 4.71 -24.46 8.77
CA ASP A 145 5.77 -24.31 9.79
C ASP A 145 7.20 -24.44 9.25
N ASN A 146 7.39 -25.08 8.09
CA ASN A 146 8.70 -25.22 7.48
C ASN A 146 8.64 -25.23 5.95
N LYS A 147 9.77 -24.86 5.34
CA LYS A 147 9.97 -24.77 3.89
C LYS A 147 9.52 -26.03 3.13
N LYS A 148 9.89 -27.22 3.60
CA LYS A 148 9.59 -28.48 2.89
C LYS A 148 8.08 -28.71 2.77
N LYS A 149 7.32 -28.43 3.83
CA LYS A 149 5.85 -28.55 3.80
C LYS A 149 5.21 -27.50 2.90
N THR A 150 5.67 -26.24 2.96
CA THR A 150 5.18 -25.19 2.05
C THR A 150 5.48 -25.54 0.58
N MET A 151 6.69 -26.02 0.29
CA MET A 151 7.09 -26.48 -1.05
C MET A 151 6.17 -27.61 -1.55
N SER A 152 5.81 -28.57 -0.69
CA SER A 152 4.89 -29.65 -1.06
C SER A 152 3.51 -29.13 -1.47
N THR A 153 2.96 -28.14 -0.75
CA THR A 153 1.71 -27.47 -1.15
C THR A 153 1.86 -26.75 -2.49
N LEU A 154 2.94 -25.99 -2.67
CA LEU A 154 3.19 -25.25 -3.90
C LEU A 154 3.42 -26.15 -5.11
N MET A 155 4.05 -27.33 -4.95
CA MET A 155 4.20 -28.29 -6.04
C MET A 155 2.84 -28.80 -6.55
N LYS A 156 1.83 -28.95 -5.69
CA LYS A 156 0.47 -29.32 -6.12
C LYS A 156 -0.19 -28.21 -6.92
N ILE A 157 0.01 -26.97 -6.51
CA ILE A 157 -0.53 -25.78 -7.18
C ILE A 157 0.14 -25.58 -8.54
N LEU A 158 1.45 -25.80 -8.62
CA LEU A 158 2.29 -25.53 -9.78
C LEU A 158 2.53 -26.77 -10.64
N SER A 159 1.63 -27.76 -10.59
CA SER A 159 1.66 -28.96 -11.42
C SER A 159 3.02 -29.68 -11.45
N GLY A 160 3.66 -29.80 -10.29
CA GLY A 160 4.95 -30.48 -10.13
C GLY A 160 6.19 -29.64 -10.47
N ASN A 161 6.06 -28.33 -10.71
CA ASN A 161 7.20 -27.46 -10.96
C ASN A 161 8.05 -27.26 -9.68
N ASP A 162 9.05 -28.14 -9.51
CA ASP A 162 9.91 -28.22 -8.34
C ASP A 162 10.76 -26.95 -8.17
N ARG A 163 11.30 -26.41 -9.27
CA ARG A 163 12.10 -25.18 -9.26
C ARG A 163 11.28 -24.01 -8.74
N ALA A 164 10.09 -23.78 -9.31
CA ALA A 164 9.22 -22.68 -8.91
C ALA A 164 8.77 -22.81 -7.45
N ALA A 165 8.30 -24.00 -7.06
CA ALA A 165 7.89 -24.26 -5.68
C ALA A 165 9.06 -24.10 -4.70
N GLY A 166 10.28 -24.49 -5.10
CA GLY A 166 11.51 -24.33 -4.34
C GLY A 166 11.89 -22.87 -4.12
N VAL A 167 11.83 -22.03 -5.16
CA VAL A 167 12.10 -20.58 -5.08
C VAL A 167 11.07 -19.89 -4.20
N LEU A 168 9.78 -20.10 -4.47
CA LEU A 168 8.70 -19.45 -3.71
C LEU A 168 8.70 -19.87 -2.24
N SER A 169 8.90 -21.16 -1.95
CA SER A 169 8.99 -21.65 -0.57
C SER A 169 10.21 -21.11 0.18
N GLU A 170 11.34 -20.87 -0.49
CA GLU A 170 12.49 -20.21 0.12
C GLU A 170 12.13 -18.77 0.49
N LEU A 171 11.59 -17.99 -0.45
CA LEU A 171 11.30 -16.57 -0.26
C LEU A 171 10.31 -16.34 0.88
N VAL A 172 9.22 -17.11 0.95
CA VAL A 172 8.20 -16.95 2.02
C VAL A 172 8.69 -17.43 3.39
N HIS A 173 9.76 -18.24 3.46
CA HIS A 173 10.37 -18.66 4.72
C HIS A 173 11.60 -17.84 5.11
N GLN A 174 12.12 -17.02 4.20
CA GLN A 174 13.25 -16.15 4.46
C GLN A 174 12.85 -15.05 5.46
N ASP A 175 13.67 -14.86 6.50
CA ASP A 175 13.50 -13.74 7.40
C ASP A 175 14.03 -12.46 6.73
N VAL A 176 13.22 -11.40 6.74
CA VAL A 176 13.60 -10.05 6.29
C VAL A 176 13.66 -9.14 7.50
N THR A 177 14.68 -8.30 7.58
CA THR A 177 14.84 -7.32 8.66
C THR A 177 15.15 -5.97 8.06
N VAL A 178 14.14 -5.11 8.09
CA VAL A 178 14.26 -3.69 7.73
C VAL A 178 14.85 -2.94 8.92
N PRO A 179 15.82 -2.03 8.71
CA PRO A 179 16.33 -1.17 9.78
C PRO A 179 15.19 -0.43 10.45
N ARG A 180 15.17 -0.46 11.79
CA ARG A 180 14.10 0.12 12.59
C ARG A 180 14.16 1.65 12.50
N PRO A 181 13.15 2.36 11.96
CA PRO A 181 13.21 3.81 11.86
C PRO A 181 13.23 4.48 13.25
N ALA A 182 13.92 5.60 13.38
CA ALA A 182 14.09 6.30 14.65
C ALA A 182 12.75 6.80 15.21
N GLU A 183 11.81 7.15 14.33
CA GLU A 183 10.48 7.65 14.68
C GLU A 183 9.64 6.63 15.45
N LEU A 184 9.98 5.33 15.39
CA LEU A 184 9.28 4.29 16.15
C LEU A 184 9.44 4.46 17.66
N GLN A 185 10.44 5.23 18.12
CA GLN A 185 10.61 5.55 19.54
C GLN A 185 9.34 6.20 20.13
N LYS A 186 8.62 7.01 19.34
CA LYS A 186 7.36 7.67 19.75
C LYS A 186 6.26 6.67 20.13
N PHE A 187 6.37 5.41 19.73
CA PHE A 187 5.36 4.37 19.92
C PHE A 187 5.82 3.25 20.88
N GLU A 188 6.97 3.40 21.55
CA GLU A 188 7.51 2.36 22.45
C GLU A 188 6.64 2.11 23.69
N SER A 189 6.03 3.16 24.23
CA SER A 189 5.15 3.10 25.40
C SER A 189 3.70 2.75 25.06
N ILE A 190 3.32 2.77 23.78
CA ILE A 190 1.94 2.55 23.34
C ILE A 190 1.68 1.05 23.21
N GLN A 191 0.68 0.58 23.96
CA GLN A 191 0.19 -0.81 23.92
C GLN A 191 -1.09 -0.90 23.10
N LEU A 192 -1.15 -1.84 22.18
CA LEU A 192 -2.35 -2.15 21.40
C LEU A 192 -2.90 -3.51 21.80
N ASP A 193 -4.22 -3.58 22.04
CA ASP A 193 -4.92 -4.86 22.19
C ASP A 193 -5.14 -5.49 20.82
N LYS A 194 -4.55 -6.67 20.60
CA LYS A 194 -4.69 -7.44 19.36
C LYS A 194 -6.15 -7.74 18.99
N LYS A 195 -7.08 -7.74 19.96
CA LYS A 195 -8.50 -7.99 19.69
C LYS A 195 -9.22 -6.78 19.14
N THR A 196 -8.78 -5.56 19.46
CA THR A 196 -9.43 -4.31 19.07
C THR A 196 -8.92 -3.74 17.75
N ILE A 197 -7.88 -4.34 17.16
CA ILE A 197 -7.37 -3.95 15.84
C ILE A 197 -7.71 -4.98 14.75
N GLY A 198 -7.79 -4.51 13.51
CA GLY A 198 -7.88 -5.31 12.29
C GLY A 198 -6.82 -4.88 11.27
N VAL A 199 -6.51 -5.74 10.31
CA VAL A 199 -5.51 -5.48 9.28
C VAL A 199 -6.12 -5.74 7.91
N TRP A 200 -6.07 -4.75 7.03
CA TRP A 200 -6.41 -4.87 5.62
C TRP A 200 -5.13 -4.97 4.78
N VAL A 201 -5.08 -5.94 3.87
CA VAL A 201 -3.97 -6.18 2.96
C VAL A 201 -4.46 -6.11 1.52
N ASP A 202 -3.77 -5.31 0.71
CA ASP A 202 -3.74 -5.49 -0.74
C ASP A 202 -2.33 -6.00 -1.10
N PRO A 203 -2.20 -7.29 -1.48
CA PRO A 203 -0.90 -7.90 -1.69
C PRO A 203 -0.17 -7.35 -2.93
N ILE A 204 -0.90 -7.01 -4.00
CA ILE A 204 -0.38 -6.39 -5.23
C ILE A 204 -1.48 -5.48 -5.83
N ASP A 205 -1.59 -4.26 -5.30
CA ASP A 205 -2.39 -3.20 -5.92
C ASP A 205 -1.79 -2.86 -7.29
N GLY A 206 -2.67 -2.69 -8.29
CA GLY A 206 -2.24 -2.53 -9.68
C GLY A 206 -1.89 -3.85 -10.36
N THR A 207 -2.58 -4.95 -10.04
CA THR A 207 -2.36 -6.29 -10.61
C THR A 207 -2.28 -6.30 -12.15
N ALA A 208 -3.06 -5.47 -12.84
CA ALA A 208 -2.98 -5.34 -14.30
C ALA A 208 -1.62 -4.76 -14.77
N GLU A 209 -1.11 -3.75 -14.07
CA GLU A 209 0.21 -3.17 -14.34
C GLU A 209 1.32 -4.13 -13.95
N TYR A 210 1.12 -4.89 -12.87
CA TYR A 210 2.00 -5.98 -12.49
C TYR A 210 2.07 -7.00 -13.63
N ILE A 211 0.93 -7.53 -14.09
CA ILE A 211 0.84 -8.55 -15.16
C ILE A 211 1.49 -8.09 -16.45
N THR A 212 1.15 -6.89 -16.93
CA THR A 212 1.71 -6.37 -18.19
C THR A 212 3.21 -6.15 -18.09
N GLY A 213 3.71 -5.77 -16.91
CA GLY A 213 5.14 -5.65 -16.67
C GLY A 213 5.81 -4.52 -17.45
N ASN A 214 5.02 -3.59 -17.99
CA ASN A 214 5.54 -2.47 -18.78
C ASN A 214 6.40 -1.54 -17.92
N ARG A 215 7.23 -0.76 -18.60
CA ARG A 215 7.96 0.36 -18.01
C ARG A 215 7.43 1.65 -18.61
N ASP A 216 7.23 2.63 -17.74
CA ASP A 216 7.06 4.01 -18.15
C ASP A 216 8.45 4.64 -18.44
N PRO A 217 8.78 4.96 -19.71
CA PRO A 217 10.08 5.52 -20.07
C PRO A 217 10.24 6.98 -19.61
N GLU A 218 9.14 7.69 -19.37
CA GLU A 218 9.11 9.08 -18.94
C GLU A 218 9.11 9.21 -17.42
N PHE A 219 8.78 8.14 -16.69
CA PHE A 219 8.79 8.15 -15.24
C PHE A 219 10.18 8.49 -14.68
N ARG A 220 10.19 9.48 -13.79
CA ARG A 220 11.33 9.98 -13.02
C ARG A 220 10.92 9.94 -11.54
N PRO A 221 11.47 8.98 -10.77
CA PRO A 221 11.08 8.75 -9.38
C PRO A 221 11.13 10.04 -8.53
N GLY A 222 9.98 10.44 -7.97
CA GLY A 222 9.86 11.63 -7.12
C GLY A 222 9.72 12.97 -7.86
N GLU A 223 9.79 12.97 -9.19
CA GLU A 223 9.66 14.18 -10.02
C GLU A 223 8.31 14.23 -10.74
N ASN A 224 7.83 13.11 -11.28
CA ASN A 224 6.56 13.05 -12.02
C ASN A 224 5.71 11.83 -11.66
N ILE A 225 4.47 11.82 -12.17
CA ILE A 225 3.48 10.75 -11.97
C ILE A 225 3.56 9.78 -13.13
N SER A 226 3.83 8.50 -12.82
CA SER A 226 3.83 7.43 -13.82
C SER A 226 2.43 7.22 -14.41
N GLN A 227 2.38 6.98 -15.71
CA GLN A 227 1.15 6.77 -16.46
C GLN A 227 0.85 5.29 -16.74
N ASN A 228 1.83 4.38 -16.57
CA ASN A 228 1.66 2.95 -16.82
C ASN A 228 2.78 2.09 -16.22
N GLY A 229 2.55 0.79 -16.15
CA GLY A 229 3.55 -0.20 -15.87
C GLY A 229 3.90 -0.37 -14.40
N LEU A 230 4.98 -1.12 -14.16
CA LEU A 230 5.44 -1.57 -12.86
C LEU A 230 5.58 -0.49 -11.77
N PRO A 231 5.95 0.77 -12.07
CA PRO A 231 5.94 1.83 -11.06
C PRO A 231 4.60 2.05 -10.36
N ASN A 232 3.49 1.65 -10.97
CA ASN A 232 2.15 1.84 -10.39
C ASN A 232 1.73 0.68 -9.46
N VAL A 233 2.60 -0.32 -9.27
CA VAL A 233 2.34 -1.48 -8.43
C VAL A 233 2.73 -1.18 -6.99
N THR A 234 1.82 -1.45 -6.04
CA THR A 234 2.07 -1.26 -4.62
C THR A 234 1.61 -2.46 -3.77
N VAL A 235 2.26 -2.68 -2.64
CA VAL A 235 1.81 -3.56 -1.57
C VAL A 235 1.25 -2.67 -0.46
N LEU A 236 0.01 -2.90 -0.05
CA LEU A 236 -0.68 -2.07 0.94
C LEU A 236 -0.98 -2.89 2.20
N ILE A 237 -0.49 -2.44 3.35
CA ILE A 237 -0.81 -3.06 4.64
C ILE A 237 -1.29 -1.98 5.61
N GLY A 238 -2.59 -1.99 5.91
CA GLY A 238 -3.26 -1.00 6.75
C GLY A 238 -3.85 -1.62 8.01
N VAL A 239 -3.52 -1.07 9.17
CA VAL A 239 -4.11 -1.43 10.46
C VAL A 239 -5.17 -0.41 10.83
N TYR A 240 -6.33 -0.87 11.29
CA TYR A 240 -7.41 -0.02 11.78
C TYR A 240 -7.89 -0.43 13.17
N GLU A 241 -8.44 0.53 13.90
CA GLU A 241 -9.10 0.27 15.17
C GLU A 241 -10.57 -0.10 14.95
N LYS A 242 -11.04 -1.20 15.56
CA LYS A 242 -12.40 -1.69 15.37
C LYS A 242 -13.47 -0.83 16.04
N ALA A 243 -13.13 -0.16 17.13
CA ALA A 243 -14.07 0.65 17.90
C ALA A 243 -14.54 1.87 17.10
N THR A 244 -13.59 2.57 16.47
CA THR A 244 -13.85 3.78 15.66
C THR A 244 -13.96 3.46 14.17
N GLY A 245 -13.32 2.38 13.73
CA GLY A 245 -13.17 2.04 12.33
C GLY A 245 -12.07 2.81 11.61
N LEU A 246 -11.33 3.69 12.28
CA LEU A 246 -10.35 4.55 11.64
C LEU A 246 -8.98 3.85 11.50
N PRO A 247 -8.22 4.15 10.44
CA PRO A 247 -6.93 3.52 10.19
C PRO A 247 -5.83 4.18 11.04
N ILE A 248 -4.99 3.39 11.69
CA ILE A 248 -4.02 3.83 12.70
C ILE A 248 -2.55 3.61 12.32
N ILE A 249 -2.26 2.64 11.44
CA ILE A 249 -0.91 2.36 10.91
C ILE A 249 -1.05 1.99 9.45
N GLY A 250 -0.20 2.52 8.58
CA GLY A 250 -0.16 2.18 7.16
C GLY A 250 1.27 2.00 6.68
N VAL A 251 1.47 0.96 5.87
CA VAL A 251 2.70 0.72 5.13
C VAL A 251 2.35 0.52 3.66
N ILE A 252 3.03 1.27 2.80
CA ILE A 252 3.01 1.11 1.35
C ILE A 252 4.43 0.70 0.94
N ASN A 253 4.58 -0.43 0.26
CA ASN A 253 5.82 -0.75 -0.45
C ASN A 253 5.54 -0.63 -1.95
N GLN A 254 6.42 0.06 -2.68
CA GLN A 254 6.36 0.15 -4.13
C GLN A 254 7.53 -0.68 -4.67
N PRO A 255 7.29 -1.95 -5.09
CA PRO A 255 8.39 -2.88 -5.33
C PRO A 255 9.26 -2.49 -6.53
N PHE A 256 8.69 -1.75 -7.47
CA PHE A 256 9.30 -1.36 -8.75
C PHE A 256 9.41 0.16 -8.86
N PHE A 257 10.13 0.79 -7.94
CA PHE A 257 10.26 2.26 -7.91
C PHE A 257 11.31 2.78 -8.88
N GLN A 258 12.51 2.21 -8.89
CA GLN A 258 13.60 2.66 -9.74
C GLN A 258 14.29 1.49 -10.43
N THR A 259 14.69 1.69 -11.69
CA THR A 259 15.50 0.74 -12.46
C THR A 259 16.46 1.48 -13.38
N THR A 260 17.68 0.97 -13.53
CA THR A 260 18.68 1.51 -14.45
C THR A 260 18.63 0.83 -15.82
N ASP A 261 18.24 -0.44 -15.87
CA ASP A 261 18.32 -1.31 -17.04
C ASP A 261 16.97 -1.91 -17.46
N GLY A 262 15.89 -1.61 -16.72
CA GLY A 262 14.56 -2.19 -16.92
C GLY A 262 14.39 -3.61 -16.38
N LYS A 263 15.44 -4.21 -15.80
CA LYS A 263 15.46 -5.60 -15.33
C LYS A 263 15.64 -5.69 -13.82
N ALA A 264 16.62 -4.94 -13.29
CA ALA A 264 16.87 -4.83 -11.87
C ALA A 264 16.09 -3.64 -11.30
N TRP A 265 15.14 -3.94 -10.43
CA TRP A 265 14.30 -2.96 -9.77
C TRP A 265 14.70 -2.81 -8.30
N THR A 266 14.79 -1.57 -7.87
CA THR A 266 14.87 -1.18 -6.47
C THR A 266 13.49 -0.64 -6.06
N GLY A 267 12.98 -1.13 -4.94
CA GLY A 267 11.72 -0.64 -4.38
C GLY A 267 11.93 0.54 -3.43
N ARG A 268 10.81 1.05 -2.92
CA ARG A 268 10.81 1.97 -1.78
C ARG A 268 9.66 1.65 -0.85
N MET A 269 9.75 2.16 0.38
CA MET A 269 8.75 1.97 1.40
C MET A 269 8.34 3.31 2.00
N VAL A 270 7.03 3.51 2.15
CA VAL A 270 6.44 4.67 2.81
C VAL A 270 5.54 4.19 3.93
N TRP A 271 5.67 4.75 5.13
CA TRP A 271 4.86 4.38 6.28
C TRP A 271 4.44 5.59 7.10
N GLY A 272 3.38 5.40 7.88
CA GLY A 272 2.83 6.40 8.78
C GLY A 272 1.93 5.77 9.82
N ALA A 273 1.89 6.39 10.99
CA ALA A 273 1.05 5.96 12.10
C ALA A 273 0.41 7.17 12.79
N CYS A 274 -0.87 7.03 13.13
CA CYS A 274 -1.67 8.00 13.87
C CYS A 274 -2.45 7.22 14.94
N ILE A 275 -1.89 7.13 16.15
CA ILE A 275 -2.44 6.35 17.26
C ILE A 275 -2.74 7.30 18.42
N GLY A 276 -4.03 7.56 18.67
CA GLY A 276 -4.44 8.65 19.54
C GLY A 276 -3.91 9.99 19.03
N ASP A 277 -3.20 10.72 19.89
CA ASP A 277 -2.58 12.01 19.55
C ASP A 277 -1.16 11.86 18.98
N VAL A 278 -0.58 10.66 19.01
CA VAL A 278 0.80 10.43 18.53
C VAL A 278 0.79 10.16 17.03
N ARG A 279 1.57 10.97 16.31
CA ARG A 279 1.73 10.88 14.85
C ARG A 279 3.20 10.78 14.46
N ALA A 280 3.47 9.94 13.47
CA ALA A 280 4.75 9.89 12.79
C ALA A 280 4.60 9.33 11.37
N THR A 281 5.50 9.73 10.48
CA THR A 281 5.66 9.17 9.14
C THR A 281 7.13 9.23 8.77
N CYS A 282 7.58 8.39 7.84
CA CYS A 282 8.93 8.47 7.27
C CYS A 282 9.14 9.66 6.33
N LEU A 283 8.07 10.38 5.99
CA LEU A 283 8.15 11.54 5.12
C LEU A 283 8.48 12.79 5.93
N PRO A 284 9.35 13.68 5.41
CA PRO A 284 9.57 14.96 6.06
C PRO A 284 8.26 15.73 6.12
N MET A 285 7.85 16.13 7.34
CA MET A 285 6.68 16.99 7.52
C MET A 285 6.86 18.36 6.85
N ALA A 286 8.12 18.79 6.69
CA ALA A 286 8.50 20.01 6.00
C ALA A 286 8.58 19.80 4.48
N ARG A 287 7.43 19.63 3.83
CA ARG A 287 7.15 20.41 2.62
C ARG A 287 6.12 21.44 3.05
N SER A 288 6.62 22.53 3.65
CA SER A 288 5.84 23.74 3.87
C SER A 288 5.38 24.24 2.51
N GLU A 289 4.13 23.89 2.20
CA GLU A 289 3.38 24.18 0.98
C GLU A 289 3.98 23.65 -0.34
N PRO A 290 3.16 23.28 -1.33
CA PRO A 290 3.61 23.50 -2.69
C PRO A 290 3.78 25.01 -2.82
N LEU A 291 5.00 25.47 -3.11
CA LEU A 291 5.23 26.75 -3.77
C LEU A 291 4.54 26.68 -5.13
N LEU A 292 3.19 26.71 -5.15
CA LEU A 292 2.48 27.03 -6.38
C LEU A 292 2.96 28.44 -6.73
N ALA A 293 3.60 28.58 -7.89
CA ALA A 293 3.88 29.91 -8.39
C ALA A 293 2.55 30.67 -8.53
N GLU A 294 2.60 31.99 -8.46
CA GLU A 294 1.42 32.83 -8.65
C GLU A 294 0.74 32.48 -9.99
N GLY A 295 -0.44 31.86 -9.92
CA GLY A 295 -1.22 31.42 -11.09
C GLY A 295 -1.26 29.91 -11.36
N ASP A 296 -0.46 29.09 -10.66
CA ASP A 296 -0.48 27.64 -10.83
C ASP A 296 -1.72 27.00 -10.17
N LYS A 297 -2.29 26.01 -10.85
CA LYS A 297 -3.43 25.24 -10.34
C LYS A 297 -2.93 24.06 -9.51
N HIS A 298 -3.66 23.73 -8.45
CA HIS A 298 -3.46 22.46 -7.76
C HIS A 298 -3.72 21.30 -8.73
N ALA A 299 -2.82 20.31 -8.76
CA ALA A 299 -3.04 19.07 -9.50
C ALA A 299 -3.96 18.11 -8.74
N VAL A 300 -4.92 17.52 -9.43
CA VAL A 300 -5.86 16.50 -8.92
C VAL A 300 -5.74 15.25 -9.77
N LEU A 301 -5.43 14.13 -9.12
CA LEU A 301 -5.45 12.82 -9.76
C LEU A 301 -6.87 12.25 -9.83
N THR A 302 -7.18 11.53 -10.89
CA THR A 302 -8.40 10.71 -10.99
C THR A 302 -8.18 9.46 -11.85
N SER A 303 -9.20 8.61 -11.95
CA SER A 303 -9.17 7.47 -12.89
C SER A 303 -9.46 7.95 -14.31
N MET A 304 -8.90 7.29 -15.34
CA MET A 304 -9.24 7.58 -16.74
C MET A 304 -10.75 7.57 -16.99
N SER A 305 -11.45 6.63 -16.35
CA SER A 305 -12.88 6.45 -16.50
C SER A 305 -13.74 7.57 -15.88
N ASP A 306 -13.15 8.39 -14.99
CA ASP A 306 -13.78 9.52 -14.32
C ASP A 306 -13.31 10.88 -14.87
N CYS A 307 -12.12 10.90 -15.50
CA CYS A 307 -11.45 12.10 -15.98
C CYS A 307 -12.35 13.01 -16.81
N LYS A 308 -13.09 12.48 -17.79
CA LYS A 308 -13.98 13.30 -18.62
C LYS A 308 -15.09 13.98 -17.80
N LYS A 309 -15.71 13.27 -16.85
CA LYS A 309 -16.83 13.78 -16.07
C LYS A 309 -16.35 14.78 -15.01
N LEU A 310 -15.31 14.42 -14.26
CA LEU A 310 -14.76 15.29 -13.22
C LEU A 310 -14.04 16.50 -13.83
N GLY A 311 -13.42 16.32 -15.00
CA GLY A 311 -12.77 17.38 -15.76
C GLY A 311 -13.68 18.57 -16.03
N THR A 312 -14.96 18.33 -16.38
CA THR A 312 -15.96 19.40 -16.59
C THR A 312 -16.13 20.31 -15.39
N TYR A 313 -15.99 19.79 -14.16
CA TYR A 313 -16.19 20.55 -12.93
C TYR A 313 -14.90 21.11 -12.32
N LEU A 314 -13.76 20.48 -12.63
CA LEU A 314 -12.49 20.77 -11.96
C LEU A 314 -11.53 21.60 -12.81
N CYS A 315 -11.62 21.56 -14.14
CA CYS A 315 -10.59 22.12 -15.03
C CYS A 315 -10.38 23.63 -14.89
N GLU A 316 -11.38 24.38 -14.39
CA GLU A 316 -11.25 25.81 -14.13
C GLU A 316 -10.25 26.10 -13.01
N ASN A 317 -10.27 25.31 -11.93
CA ASN A 317 -9.49 25.58 -10.70
C ASN A 317 -8.35 24.58 -10.46
N PHE A 318 -8.35 23.45 -11.17
CA PHE A 318 -7.42 22.35 -10.96
C PHE A 318 -6.85 21.84 -12.29
N GLU A 319 -5.60 21.38 -12.25
CA GLU A 319 -5.05 20.53 -13.30
C GLU A 319 -5.51 19.08 -13.04
N VAL A 320 -6.15 18.45 -14.03
CA VAL A 320 -6.69 17.09 -13.86
C VAL A 320 -5.75 16.09 -14.53
N LEU A 321 -5.16 15.23 -13.71
CA LEU A 321 -4.23 14.18 -14.12
C LEU A 321 -4.86 12.80 -13.95
N THR A 322 -4.29 11.80 -14.64
CA THR A 322 -4.68 10.39 -14.48
C THR A 322 -3.48 9.53 -14.14
N ALA A 323 -3.74 8.39 -13.51
CA ALA A 323 -2.76 7.31 -13.31
C ALA A 323 -3.48 5.96 -13.03
N PRO A 324 -2.87 4.81 -13.35
CA PRO A 324 -3.36 3.50 -12.91
C PRO A 324 -3.05 3.24 -11.42
N GLY A 325 -3.53 2.13 -10.87
CA GLY A 325 -3.31 1.71 -9.46
C GLY A 325 -4.03 2.57 -8.41
N ALA A 326 -4.87 1.98 -7.55
CA ALA A 326 -5.59 2.75 -6.55
C ALA A 326 -4.63 3.23 -5.44
N GLY A 327 -3.80 2.31 -4.96
CA GLY A 327 -2.71 2.57 -4.02
C GLY A 327 -1.69 3.55 -4.58
N TYR A 328 -1.30 3.43 -5.85
CA TYR A 328 -0.37 4.38 -6.48
C TYR A 328 -0.92 5.81 -6.56
N LYS A 329 -2.19 5.99 -6.95
CA LYS A 329 -2.81 7.33 -6.93
C LYS A 329 -2.82 7.97 -5.54
N LEU A 330 -3.10 7.18 -4.50
CA LEU A 330 -3.03 7.64 -3.12
C LEU A 330 -1.59 7.94 -2.68
N LEU A 331 -0.62 7.14 -3.13
CA LEU A 331 0.80 7.37 -2.91
C LEU A 331 1.28 8.69 -3.55
N CYS A 332 0.76 9.08 -4.72
CA CYS A 332 1.06 10.38 -5.33
C CYS A 332 0.57 11.57 -4.48
N VAL A 333 -0.58 11.44 -3.79
CA VAL A 333 -1.07 12.45 -2.84
C VAL A 333 -0.13 12.54 -1.63
N ILE A 334 0.28 11.38 -1.11
CA ILE A 334 1.22 11.24 0.01
C ILE A 334 2.58 11.87 -0.33
N ASP A 335 3.09 11.64 -1.53
CA ASP A 335 4.35 12.23 -2.04
C ASP A 335 4.24 13.72 -2.37
N ARG A 336 3.03 14.30 -2.32
CA ARG A 336 2.74 15.67 -2.76
C ARG A 336 3.05 15.90 -4.24
N LEU A 337 2.97 14.86 -5.07
CA LEU A 337 3.02 14.99 -6.54
C LEU A 337 1.70 15.54 -7.11
N CYS A 338 0.62 15.37 -6.36
CA CYS A 338 -0.64 16.06 -6.57
C CYS A 338 -1.21 16.53 -5.23
N SER A 339 -2.19 17.42 -5.28
CA SER A 339 -2.83 17.97 -4.09
C SER A 339 -3.97 17.08 -3.56
N ALA A 340 -4.60 16.31 -4.44
CA ALA A 340 -5.67 15.38 -4.07
C ALA A 340 -5.85 14.26 -5.10
N TYR A 341 -6.56 13.21 -4.69
CA TYR A 341 -7.09 12.17 -5.57
C TYR A 341 -8.61 12.11 -5.43
N VAL A 342 -9.32 12.19 -6.55
CA VAL A 342 -10.79 12.13 -6.61
C VAL A 342 -11.23 10.92 -7.43
N LEU A 343 -12.13 10.13 -6.84
CA LEU A 343 -12.82 9.02 -7.50
C LEU A 343 -14.31 9.09 -7.18
N SER A 344 -15.14 9.21 -8.20
CA SER A 344 -16.59 9.29 -8.06
C SER A 344 -17.27 7.92 -8.05
N LYS A 345 -16.57 6.88 -8.51
CA LYS A 345 -17.09 5.50 -8.69
C LYS A 345 -16.84 4.60 -7.48
N ASP A 346 -17.67 3.57 -7.41
CA ASP A 346 -17.66 2.52 -6.38
C ASP A 346 -16.76 1.35 -6.83
N ASN A 347 -15.48 1.62 -7.10
CA ASN A 347 -14.52 0.62 -7.61
C ASN A 347 -13.17 0.61 -6.87
N THR A 348 -13.13 1.20 -5.67
CA THR A 348 -12.07 0.92 -4.69
C THR A 348 -12.66 0.23 -3.48
N TYR A 349 -11.81 -0.45 -2.71
CA TYR A 349 -12.18 -1.26 -1.57
C TYR A 349 -11.39 -0.86 -0.32
N ARG A 350 -11.74 -1.46 0.82
CA ARG A 350 -11.07 -1.16 2.11
C ARG A 350 -9.57 -1.44 2.06
N TRP A 351 -9.14 -2.49 1.36
CA TRP A 351 -7.72 -2.83 1.20
C TRP A 351 -6.95 -1.80 0.36
N ASP A 352 -7.55 -1.27 -0.73
CA ASP A 352 -6.95 -0.22 -1.56
C ASP A 352 -6.62 1.08 -0.78
N THR A 353 -7.41 1.39 0.25
CA THR A 353 -7.37 2.71 0.90
C THR A 353 -6.89 2.71 2.35
N CYS A 354 -6.93 1.59 3.07
CA CYS A 354 -6.61 1.55 4.51
C CYS A 354 -5.19 2.03 4.82
N ALA A 355 -4.19 1.47 4.12
CA ALA A 355 -2.79 1.82 4.36
C ALA A 355 -2.49 3.28 3.96
N PRO A 356 -2.86 3.74 2.75
CA PRO A 356 -2.63 5.14 2.38
C PRO A 356 -3.38 6.13 3.27
N HIS A 357 -4.60 5.80 3.69
CA HIS A 357 -5.37 6.65 4.59
C HIS A 357 -4.69 6.80 5.96
N ALA A 358 -4.14 5.73 6.56
CA ALA A 358 -3.38 5.86 7.80
C ALA A 358 -2.20 6.83 7.68
N ILE A 359 -1.49 6.80 6.54
CA ILE A 359 -0.34 7.67 6.26
C ILE A 359 -0.81 9.12 6.11
N LEU A 360 -1.87 9.35 5.32
CA LEU A 360 -2.47 10.68 5.16
C LEU A 360 -2.90 11.28 6.51
N ARG A 361 -3.51 10.47 7.40
CA ARG A 361 -3.86 10.91 8.76
C ARG A 361 -2.65 11.31 9.58
N ALA A 362 -1.55 10.56 9.49
CA ALA A 362 -0.30 10.92 10.15
C ALA A 362 0.27 12.25 9.62
N MET A 363 0.00 12.60 8.37
CA MET A 363 0.37 13.86 7.73
C MET A 363 -0.63 15.02 7.94
N GLY A 364 -1.75 14.77 8.62
CA GLY A 364 -2.79 15.78 8.86
C GLY A 364 -3.97 15.76 7.88
N GLY A 365 -3.91 14.95 6.83
CA GLY A 365 -5.00 14.77 5.87
C GLY A 365 -5.90 13.56 6.18
N GLY A 366 -6.52 13.01 5.14
CA GLY A 366 -7.41 11.86 5.26
C GLY A 366 -7.99 11.35 3.95
N VAL A 367 -8.95 10.43 4.06
CA VAL A 367 -9.73 9.91 2.92
C VAL A 367 -11.20 9.91 3.29
N VAL A 368 -11.99 10.69 2.56
CA VAL A 368 -13.42 10.94 2.83
C VAL A 368 -14.30 10.40 1.70
N LYS A 369 -15.60 10.23 1.98
CA LYS A 369 -16.58 9.76 0.99
C LYS A 369 -16.97 10.87 0.00
N HIS A 370 -16.70 10.64 -1.29
CA HIS A 370 -16.91 11.63 -2.35
C HIS A 370 -18.34 12.16 -2.44
N LYS A 371 -19.39 11.31 -2.49
CA LYS A 371 -20.77 11.86 -2.63
C LYS A 371 -21.22 12.63 -1.40
N GLN A 372 -20.74 12.28 -0.21
CA GLN A 372 -21.15 12.94 1.03
C GLN A 372 -20.48 14.32 1.18
N THR A 373 -19.24 14.48 0.69
CA THR A 373 -18.58 15.79 0.62
C THR A 373 -19.29 16.77 -0.33
N LEU A 374 -20.14 16.29 -1.24
CA LEU A 374 -20.95 17.14 -2.13
C LEU A 374 -22.31 17.52 -1.54
N SER A 375 -22.65 17.02 -0.34
CA SER A 375 -23.94 17.32 0.30
C SER A 375 -24.00 18.76 0.81
N ALA A 376 -25.22 19.32 0.88
CA ALA A 376 -25.43 20.68 1.39
C ALA A 376 -24.97 20.84 2.85
N ASP A 377 -25.05 19.77 3.65
CA ASP A 377 -24.69 19.76 5.06
C ASP A 377 -23.18 19.95 5.30
N PHE A 378 -22.34 19.52 4.36
CA PHE A 378 -20.89 19.71 4.44
C PHE A 378 -20.49 21.20 4.44
N LYS A 379 -21.25 22.06 3.75
CA LYS A 379 -20.97 23.50 3.66
C LYS A 379 -21.24 24.25 4.97
N ALA A 380 -22.10 23.71 5.85
CA ALA A 380 -22.59 24.41 7.05
C ALA A 380 -21.79 24.12 8.33
N LYS A 381 -21.00 23.03 8.37
CA LYS A 381 -20.28 22.59 9.59
C LYS A 381 -18.83 22.20 9.27
N ARG A 382 -17.92 23.19 9.19
CA ARG A 382 -16.55 22.99 8.67
C ARG A 382 -15.71 21.94 9.43
N ASP A 383 -15.66 21.97 10.77
CA ASP A 383 -14.71 21.10 11.52
C ASP A 383 -15.26 19.75 11.98
N GLN A 384 -16.52 19.71 12.43
CA GLN A 384 -17.10 18.47 12.96
C GLN A 384 -17.49 17.48 11.84
N SER A 385 -17.71 17.98 10.61
CA SER A 385 -18.14 17.16 9.47
C SER A 385 -17.03 16.32 8.86
N VAL A 386 -15.79 16.83 8.75
CA VAL A 386 -14.71 16.12 8.04
C VAL A 386 -14.36 14.80 8.72
N ARG A 387 -14.36 14.76 10.06
CA ARG A 387 -14.11 13.53 10.85
C ARG A 387 -15.18 12.47 10.62
N GLU A 388 -16.45 12.87 10.51
CA GLU A 388 -17.59 11.97 10.28
C GLU A 388 -17.63 11.42 8.84
N LEU A 389 -17.02 12.14 7.90
CA LEU A 389 -16.94 11.76 6.49
C LEU A 389 -15.79 10.81 6.15
N GLN A 390 -14.85 10.61 7.07
CA GLN A 390 -13.72 9.71 6.87
C GLN A 390 -14.21 8.28 6.56
N ILE A 391 -13.52 7.61 5.64
CA ILE A 391 -13.77 6.20 5.37
C ILE A 391 -13.43 5.39 6.62
N THR A 392 -14.29 4.43 6.94
CA THR A 392 -14.08 3.50 8.05
C THR A 392 -13.96 2.07 7.55
N TYR A 393 -13.20 1.26 8.28
CA TYR A 393 -12.69 -0.03 7.80
C TYR A 393 -13.26 -1.25 8.54
N HIS A 394 -14.08 -1.00 9.57
CA HIS A 394 -14.66 -2.02 10.46
C HIS A 394 -16.03 -2.56 10.06
N LYS A 395 -16.73 -1.90 9.12
CA LYS A 395 -18.12 -2.21 8.76
C LYS A 395 -18.23 -2.54 7.28
N ALA A 396 -18.91 -3.65 7.00
CA ALA A 396 -19.31 -4.02 5.65
C ALA A 396 -20.47 -3.12 5.17
N GLU A 397 -20.55 -2.92 3.86
CA GLU A 397 -21.63 -2.22 3.20
C GLU A 397 -22.94 -3.03 3.29
N PRO A 398 -24.06 -2.42 3.71
CA PRO A 398 -25.33 -3.12 3.85
C PRO A 398 -25.79 -3.71 2.51
N LYS A 399 -26.31 -4.93 2.54
CA LYS A 399 -26.90 -5.62 1.37
C LYS A 399 -25.92 -5.92 0.21
N ALA A 400 -24.61 -5.75 0.44
CA ALA A 400 -23.57 -6.22 -0.48
C ALA A 400 -23.00 -7.56 0.01
N ALA A 401 -22.58 -8.41 -0.92
CA ALA A 401 -21.98 -9.72 -0.66
C ALA A 401 -20.57 -9.80 -1.26
N GLY A 402 -19.81 -10.82 -0.85
CA GLY A 402 -18.44 -11.05 -1.36
C GLY A 402 -17.51 -9.85 -1.15
N SER A 403 -16.65 -9.60 -2.14
CA SER A 403 -15.73 -8.46 -2.15
C SER A 403 -16.46 -7.11 -2.08
N ASN A 404 -17.65 -7.01 -2.71
CA ASN A 404 -18.46 -5.80 -2.75
C ASN A 404 -18.96 -5.34 -1.37
N ALA A 405 -19.01 -6.24 -0.37
CA ALA A 405 -19.28 -5.87 1.02
C ALA A 405 -18.23 -4.91 1.60
N TRP A 406 -17.04 -4.82 0.99
CA TRP A 406 -15.94 -3.98 1.45
C TRP A 406 -15.59 -2.86 0.46
N CYS A 407 -16.50 -2.57 -0.47
CA CYS A 407 -16.37 -1.48 -1.42
C CYS A 407 -16.42 -0.11 -0.71
N ASN A 408 -15.61 0.84 -1.16
CA ASN A 408 -15.75 2.26 -0.86
C ASN A 408 -16.92 2.84 -1.67
N MET A 409 -18.14 2.46 -1.26
CA MET A 409 -19.37 3.01 -1.82
C MET A 409 -19.37 4.52 -1.68
N GLN A 410 -19.92 5.19 -2.69
CA GLN A 410 -20.02 6.65 -2.82
C GLN A 410 -18.72 7.34 -3.23
N GLY A 411 -17.73 6.60 -3.72
CA GLY A 411 -16.44 7.12 -4.16
C GLY A 411 -15.60 7.70 -3.01
N VAL A 412 -14.39 8.14 -3.34
CA VAL A 412 -13.41 8.62 -2.36
C VAL A 412 -12.78 9.94 -2.81
N ILE A 413 -12.43 10.78 -1.83
CA ILE A 413 -11.50 11.91 -2.00
C ILE A 413 -10.39 11.74 -0.98
N ALA A 414 -9.15 11.65 -1.47
CA ALA A 414 -7.96 11.66 -0.63
C ALA A 414 -7.27 13.02 -0.73
N TYR A 415 -6.87 13.55 0.41
CA TYR A 415 -6.27 14.87 0.52
C TYR A 415 -5.22 14.86 1.62
N CYS A 416 -4.22 15.72 1.47
CA CYS A 416 -3.27 16.02 2.54
C CYS A 416 -3.59 17.32 3.29
N ASP A 417 -4.37 18.22 2.67
CA ASP A 417 -4.72 19.55 3.18
C ASP A 417 -6.24 19.72 3.11
N GLU A 418 -6.85 20.07 4.25
CA GLU A 418 -8.29 20.29 4.34
C GLU A 418 -8.75 21.47 3.47
N GLU A 419 -7.92 22.50 3.26
CA GLU A 419 -8.27 23.61 2.37
C GLU A 419 -8.46 23.17 0.92
N VAL A 420 -7.62 22.25 0.44
CA VAL A 420 -7.75 21.65 -0.89
C VAL A 420 -9.04 20.85 -0.99
N LEU A 421 -9.39 20.08 0.05
CA LEU A 421 -10.66 19.35 0.12
C LEU A 421 -11.86 20.30 -0.01
N MET A 422 -11.83 21.44 0.69
CA MET A 422 -12.90 22.43 0.63
C MET A 422 -13.03 23.05 -0.77
N LYS A 423 -11.92 23.46 -1.40
CA LYS A 423 -11.90 23.97 -2.77
C LYS A 423 -12.44 22.94 -3.79
N LEU A 424 -12.12 21.66 -3.60
CA LEU A 424 -12.63 20.56 -4.42
C LEU A 424 -14.15 20.40 -4.27
N ALA A 425 -14.65 20.37 -3.03
CA ALA A 425 -16.08 20.25 -2.76
C ALA A 425 -16.88 21.42 -3.36
N GLU A 426 -16.33 22.64 -3.31
CA GLU A 426 -16.92 23.80 -3.96
C GLU A 426 -16.98 23.63 -5.48
N SER A 427 -15.87 23.24 -6.12
CA SER A 427 -15.81 23.08 -7.59
C SER A 427 -16.73 21.97 -8.09
N LEU A 428 -16.77 20.83 -7.38
CA LEU A 428 -17.60 19.67 -7.73
C LEU A 428 -19.11 19.88 -7.50
N THR A 429 -19.51 20.96 -6.80
CA THR A 429 -20.93 21.29 -6.58
C THR A 429 -21.44 22.42 -7.47
N ARG A 430 -20.57 23.07 -8.26
CA ARG A 430 -20.99 24.07 -9.26
C ARG A 430 -21.73 23.34 -10.40
N LYS A 431 -22.92 23.84 -10.74
CA LYS A 431 -23.79 23.27 -11.77
C LYS A 431 -23.36 23.70 -13.16
#